data_AF-A0A6B3EHW7-F1
#
_entry.id   AF-A0A6B3EHW7-F1
#
_cell.length_a   1.000
_cell.length_b   1.000
_cell.length_c   1.000
_cell.angle_alpha   90.00
_cell.angle_beta   90.00
_cell.angle_gamma   90.00
#
_symmetry.space_group_name_H-M   'P 1'
#
loop_
_entity.id
_entity.type
_entity.pdbx_description
1 polymer ?
#
loop_
_entity_poly.entity_id
_entity_poly.type
_entity_poly.pdbx_seq_one_letter_code
_entity_poly.pdbx_strand_id
1 'polypeptide(L)'
;GLHAGHIDPNALLSEPERAEIHRVALDRGHVPADTERAELDAALDRLLGEEWWPHHYDGTGTAQARLKDATSELIGRFCLAAETATRAAHGPGPLSRYAASLVVPRTARLECGLLKAVA
;
A
#
# COMPACT_ATOMS: atom_id res chain seq x y z
N GLY A 1 6.57 -1.67 -14.50
CA GLY A 1 5.48 -1.86 -13.52
C GLY A 1 4.15 -2.04 -14.22
N LEU A 2 3.43 -3.12 -13.89
CA LEU A 2 2.07 -3.55 -14.31
C LEU A 2 1.63 -3.45 -15.78
N HIS A 3 1.69 -2.28 -16.44
CA HIS A 3 1.34 -2.12 -17.87
C HIS A 3 2.23 -2.91 -18.84
N ALA A 4 3.40 -3.37 -18.39
CA ALA A 4 4.32 -4.18 -19.19
C ALA A 4 4.17 -5.70 -18.93
N GLY A 5 3.14 -6.14 -18.20
CA GLY A 5 2.91 -7.56 -17.90
C GLY A 5 3.87 -8.17 -16.86
N HIS A 6 4.54 -7.34 -16.07
CA HIS A 6 5.64 -7.77 -15.19
C HIS A 6 5.25 -8.16 -13.76
N ILE A 7 3.97 -8.02 -13.36
CA ILE A 7 3.55 -8.35 -11.99
C ILE A 7 2.19 -9.04 -12.07
N ASP A 8 2.20 -10.36 -11.84
CA ASP A 8 0.99 -11.11 -11.53
C ASP A 8 0.68 -10.86 -10.04
N PRO A 9 -0.49 -10.29 -9.69
CA PRO A 9 -0.87 -10.08 -8.30
C PRO A 9 -0.91 -11.37 -7.46
N ASN A 10 -1.01 -12.54 -8.11
CA ASN A 10 -0.90 -13.85 -7.45
C ASN A 10 0.54 -14.23 -7.13
N ALA A 11 1.53 -13.66 -7.80
CA ALA A 11 2.94 -13.93 -7.55
C ALA A 11 3.33 -13.46 -6.12
N LEU A 12 2.70 -12.36 -5.66
CA LEU A 12 2.77 -11.83 -4.29
C LEU A 12 2.29 -12.81 -3.20
N LEU A 13 1.66 -13.93 -3.56
CA LEU A 13 1.25 -14.98 -2.62
C LEU A 13 2.36 -16.00 -2.34
N SER A 14 3.44 -16.04 -3.14
CA SER A 14 4.52 -17.00 -2.94
C SER A 14 5.51 -16.52 -1.88
N GLU A 15 5.96 -17.42 -1.00
CA GLU A 15 6.91 -17.04 0.06
C GLU A 15 8.25 -16.50 -0.46
N PRO A 16 8.87 -17.07 -1.52
CA PRO A 16 10.09 -16.48 -2.07
C PRO A 16 9.92 -15.02 -2.51
N GLU A 17 8.76 -14.69 -3.08
CA GLU A 17 8.45 -13.34 -3.54
C GLU A 17 8.13 -12.40 -2.37
N ARG A 18 7.38 -12.86 -1.37
CA ARG A 18 7.16 -12.10 -0.13
C ARG A 18 8.46 -11.75 0.57
N ALA A 19 9.36 -12.73 0.71
CA ALA A 19 10.68 -12.51 1.29
C ALA A 19 11.48 -11.45 0.52
N GLU A 20 11.42 -11.46 -0.82
CA GLU A 20 12.09 -10.47 -1.67
C GLU A 20 11.47 -9.09 -1.54
N ILE A 21 10.14 -8.97 -1.53
CA ILE A 21 9.43 -7.70 -1.33
C ILE A 21 9.79 -7.10 0.02
N HIS A 22 9.81 -7.90 1.09
CA HIS A 22 10.18 -7.45 2.42
C HIS A 22 11.61 -6.92 2.44
N ARG A 23 12.54 -7.67 1.82
CA ARG A 23 13.93 -7.26 1.70
C ARG A 23 14.06 -5.93 0.95
N VAL A 24 13.43 -5.80 -0.22
CA VAL A 24 13.46 -4.55 -1.02
C VAL A 24 12.83 -3.39 -0.24
N ALA A 25 11.72 -3.62 0.47
CA ALA A 25 11.07 -2.59 1.27
C ALA A 25 11.97 -2.04 2.38
N LEU A 26 12.72 -2.92 3.07
CA LEU A 26 13.68 -2.55 4.11
C LEU A 26 14.93 -1.89 3.51
N ASP A 27 15.56 -2.52 2.52
CA ASP A 27 16.81 -2.06 1.90
C ASP A 27 16.67 -0.68 1.25
N ARG A 28 15.51 -0.38 0.66
CA ARG A 28 15.22 0.92 0.04
C ARG A 28 14.61 1.94 1.00
N GLY A 29 14.46 1.59 2.29
CA GLY A 29 13.88 2.46 3.30
C GLY A 29 12.42 2.85 3.01
N HIS A 30 11.67 2.00 2.30
CA HIS A 30 10.26 2.22 2.04
C HIS A 30 9.39 1.99 3.28
N VAL A 31 9.89 1.18 4.21
CA VAL A 31 9.33 0.95 5.56
C VAL A 31 10.37 1.28 6.64
N PRO A 32 9.96 1.53 7.90
CA PRO A 32 10.90 1.69 9.01
C PRO A 32 11.83 0.48 9.17
N ALA A 33 13.10 0.72 9.49
CA ALA A 33 14.12 -0.34 9.60
C ALA A 33 13.87 -1.32 10.76
N ASP A 34 13.07 -0.91 11.75
CA ASP A 34 12.65 -1.70 12.91
C ASP A 34 11.33 -2.46 12.67
N THR A 35 10.83 -2.49 11.44
CA THR A 35 9.57 -3.21 11.13
C THR A 35 9.79 -4.71 11.21
N GLU A 36 8.98 -5.39 12.02
CA GLU A 36 9.03 -6.84 12.11
C GLU A 36 8.45 -7.51 10.86
N ARG A 37 8.97 -8.69 10.52
CA ARG A 37 8.46 -9.49 9.39
C ARG A 37 6.95 -9.72 9.49
N ALA A 38 6.45 -10.05 10.68
CA ALA A 38 5.02 -10.30 10.91
C ALA A 38 4.14 -9.08 10.61
N GLU A 39 4.66 -7.86 10.81
CA GLU A 39 3.93 -6.64 10.47
C GLU A 39 3.86 -6.40 8.96
N LEU A 40 4.93 -6.77 8.24
CA LEU A 40 4.96 -6.73 6.78
C LEU A 40 4.01 -7.77 6.18
N ASP A 41 4.04 -9.00 6.70
CA ASP A 41 3.11 -10.07 6.31
C ASP A 41 1.66 -9.62 6.51
N ALA A 42 1.33 -9.12 7.70
CA ALA A 42 -0.02 -8.65 8.01
C ALA A 42 -0.45 -7.47 7.12
N ALA A 43 0.49 -6.59 6.72
CA ALA A 43 0.20 -5.49 5.81
C ALA A 43 -0.05 -5.96 4.39
N LEU A 44 0.72 -6.93 3.90
CA LEU A 44 0.51 -7.54 2.60
C LEU A 44 -0.81 -8.32 2.57
N ASP A 45 -1.10 -9.10 3.60
CA ASP A 45 -2.35 -9.88 3.70
C ASP A 45 -3.58 -8.97 3.70
N ARG A 46 -3.53 -7.82 4.38
CA ARG A 46 -4.61 -6.82 4.31
C ARG A 46 -4.81 -6.31 2.90
N LEU A 47 -3.75 -5.97 2.17
CA LEU A 47 -3.87 -5.47 0.79
C LEU A 47 -4.46 -6.53 -0.14
N LEU A 48 -3.97 -7.77 -0.05
CA LEU A 48 -4.39 -8.88 -0.90
C LEU A 48 -5.81 -9.37 -0.56
N GLY A 49 -6.31 -9.09 0.65
CA GLY A 49 -7.64 -9.49 1.10
C GLY A 49 -8.76 -8.51 0.74
N GLU A 50 -8.46 -7.36 0.16
CA GLU A 50 -9.46 -6.37 -0.23
C GLU A 50 -10.26 -6.82 -1.45
N GLU A 51 -11.58 -6.64 -1.44
CA GLU A 51 -12.47 -7.07 -2.53
C GLU A 51 -12.13 -6.41 -3.88
N TRP A 52 -11.63 -5.18 -3.84
CA TRP A 52 -11.23 -4.41 -5.02
C TRP A 52 -9.82 -4.78 -5.52
N TRP A 53 -9.10 -5.67 -4.83
CA TRP A 53 -7.76 -6.08 -5.25
C TRP A 53 -7.81 -6.87 -6.57
N PRO A 54 -6.97 -6.54 -7.57
CA PRO A 54 -7.01 -7.21 -8.86
C PRO A 54 -6.34 -8.58 -8.74
N HIS A 55 -7.10 -9.65 -8.50
CA HIS A 55 -6.54 -11.02 -8.41
C HIS A 55 -6.12 -11.63 -9.75
N HIS A 56 -6.46 -11.00 -10.87
CA HIS A 56 -6.10 -11.51 -12.20
C HIS A 56 -5.85 -10.37 -13.17
N TYR A 57 -4.81 -10.51 -13.99
CA TYR A 57 -4.47 -9.57 -15.05
C TYR A 57 -4.10 -10.33 -16.33
N ASP A 58 -4.98 -10.29 -17.32
CA ASP A 58 -4.80 -10.92 -18.65
C ASP A 58 -4.55 -9.89 -19.76
N GLY A 59 -4.35 -8.61 -19.42
CA GLY A 59 -4.13 -7.53 -20.37
C GLY A 59 -5.39 -7.04 -21.10
N THR A 60 -6.56 -7.65 -20.86
CA THR A 60 -7.83 -7.22 -21.45
C THR A 60 -8.24 -5.82 -20.98
N GLY A 61 -9.15 -5.16 -21.73
CA GLY A 61 -9.70 -3.87 -21.31
C GLY A 61 -10.38 -3.93 -19.93
N THR A 62 -11.02 -5.06 -19.58
CA THR A 62 -11.60 -5.28 -18.26
C THR A 62 -10.54 -5.38 -17.17
N ALA A 63 -9.43 -6.09 -17.42
CA ALA A 63 -8.31 -6.15 -16.47
C ALA A 63 -7.65 -4.77 -16.27
N GLN A 64 -7.55 -3.96 -17.32
CA GLN A 64 -7.05 -2.58 -17.22
C GLN A 64 -7.99 -1.68 -16.40
N ALA A 65 -9.30 -1.80 -16.59
CA ALA A 65 -10.28 -1.05 -15.80
C ALA A 65 -10.18 -1.40 -14.31
N ARG A 66 -10.10 -2.69 -13.96
CA ARG A 66 -9.92 -3.16 -12.58
C ARG A 66 -8.63 -2.63 -11.94
N LEU A 67 -7.53 -2.61 -12.70
CA LEU A 67 -6.28 -2.04 -12.21
C LEU A 67 -6.39 -0.53 -11.92
N LYS A 68 -7.09 0.21 -12.78
CA LYS A 68 -7.39 1.64 -12.54
C LYS A 68 -8.25 1.80 -11.29
N ASP A 69 -9.25 0.95 -11.10
CA ASP A 69 -10.14 1.02 -9.95
C ASP A 69 -9.37 0.71 -8.66
N ALA A 70 -8.55 -0.35 -8.63
CA ALA A 70 -7.67 -0.67 -7.50
C ALA A 70 -6.71 0.49 -7.15
N THR A 71 -6.15 1.16 -8.16
CA THR A 71 -5.33 2.35 -7.94
C THR A 71 -6.13 3.49 -7.30
N SER A 72 -7.39 3.66 -7.72
CA SER A 72 -8.29 4.69 -7.20
C SER A 72 -8.64 4.40 -5.74
N GLU A 73 -8.95 3.15 -5.41
CA GLU A 73 -9.24 2.67 -4.06
C GLU A 73 -8.02 2.85 -3.12
N LEU A 74 -6.82 2.47 -3.58
CA LEU A 74 -5.58 2.69 -2.82
C LEU A 74 -5.35 4.15 -2.47
N ILE A 75 -5.53 5.05 -3.44
CA ILE A 75 -5.40 6.50 -3.22
C ILE A 75 -6.42 6.96 -2.19
N GLY A 76 -7.69 6.58 -2.35
CA GLY A 76 -8.76 6.93 -1.41
C GLY A 76 -8.46 6.45 0.01
N ARG A 77 -8.13 5.16 0.16
CA ARG A 77 -7.79 4.53 1.45
C ARG A 77 -6.63 5.24 2.15
N PHE A 78 -5.52 5.51 1.45
CA PHE A 78 -4.36 6.16 2.07
C PHE A 78 -4.62 7.62 2.42
N CYS A 79 -5.31 8.37 1.56
CA CYS A 79 -5.71 9.74 1.86
C CYS A 79 -6.62 9.81 3.08
N LEU A 80 -7.64 8.96 3.15
CA LEU A 80 -8.57 8.91 4.29
C LEU A 80 -7.88 8.47 5.58
N ALA A 81 -6.97 7.50 5.52
CA ALA A 81 -6.20 7.06 6.68
C ALA A 81 -5.31 8.19 7.23
N ALA A 82 -4.61 8.92 6.34
CA ALA A 82 -3.77 10.03 6.74
C ALA A 82 -4.58 11.22 7.25
N GLU A 83 -5.71 11.56 6.61
CA GLU A 83 -6.61 12.61 7.07
C GLU A 83 -7.14 12.29 8.48
N THR A 84 -7.69 11.08 8.66
CA THR A 84 -8.31 10.65 9.92
C THR A 84 -7.31 10.72 11.07
N ALA A 85 -6.10 10.20 10.85
CA ALA A 85 -5.05 10.23 11.87
C ALA A 85 -4.55 11.65 12.17
N THR A 86 -4.47 12.49 11.15
CA THR A 86 -4.09 13.90 11.33
C THR A 86 -5.15 14.65 12.14
N ARG A 87 -6.44 14.45 11.84
CA ARG A 87 -7.55 15.04 12.62
C ARG A 87 -7.58 14.52 14.05
N ALA A 88 -7.33 13.22 14.26
CA ALA A 88 -7.25 12.65 15.60
C ALA A 88 -6.12 13.27 16.44
N ALA A 89 -4.97 13.58 15.82
CA ALA A 89 -3.82 14.17 16.50
C ALA A 89 -3.98 15.68 16.80
N HIS A 90 -4.65 16.43 15.93
CA HIS A 90 -4.73 17.91 16.01
C HIS A 90 -6.11 18.44 16.42
N GLY A 91 -7.12 17.58 16.52
CA GLY A 91 -8.49 17.96 16.90
C GLY A 91 -9.33 18.51 15.74
N PRO A 92 -10.58 18.97 16.03
CA PRO A 92 -11.57 19.36 15.01
C PRO A 92 -11.35 20.77 14.43
N GLY A 93 -10.34 21.50 14.90
CA GLY A 93 -10.03 22.85 14.42
C GLY A 93 -9.51 22.87 12.97
N PRO A 94 -9.37 24.06 12.37
CA PRO A 94 -8.83 24.18 11.02
C PRO A 94 -7.41 23.61 10.91
N LEU A 95 -7.23 22.59 10.07
CA LEU A 95 -5.91 22.07 9.71
C LEU A 95 -5.33 22.95 8.60
N SER A 96 -4.41 23.84 8.96
CA SER A 96 -3.68 24.68 8.01
C SER A 96 -2.21 24.26 7.92
N ARG A 97 -1.54 24.67 6.84
CA ARG A 97 -0.17 24.26 6.49
C ARG A 97 0.86 24.34 7.63
N TYR A 98 0.74 25.33 8.51
CA TYR A 98 1.67 25.55 9.62
C TYR A 98 1.06 25.22 11.00
N ALA A 99 -0.22 24.85 11.04
CA ALA A 99 -0.91 24.49 12.27
C ALA A 99 -1.03 22.98 12.49
N ALA A 100 -0.69 22.17 11.48
CA ALA A 100 -0.75 20.71 11.55
C ALA A 100 0.39 20.06 10.75
N SER A 101 0.90 18.95 11.27
CA SER A 101 1.78 18.04 10.53
C SER A 101 0.97 16.82 10.07
N LEU A 102 1.15 16.39 8.82
CA LEU A 102 0.51 15.20 8.27
C LEU A 102 0.94 13.96 9.06
N VAL A 103 -0.03 13.20 9.56
CA VAL A 103 0.19 11.93 10.24
C VAL A 103 -0.18 10.82 9.28
N VAL A 104 0.79 9.96 8.95
CA VAL A 104 0.55 8.71 8.21
C VAL A 104 0.58 7.56 9.22
N PRO A 105 -0.54 6.87 9.48
CA PRO A 105 -0.57 5.71 10.37
C PRO A 105 0.44 4.65 9.97
N ARG A 106 0.99 3.94 10.95
CA ARG A 106 1.96 2.86 10.72
C ARG A 106 1.44 1.86 9.69
N THR A 107 0.21 1.38 9.85
CA THR A 107 -0.47 0.47 8.93
C THR A 107 -0.43 0.94 7.48
N ALA A 108 -0.87 2.18 7.20
CA ALA A 108 -0.88 2.74 5.85
C ALA A 108 0.55 2.96 5.31
N ARG A 109 1.50 3.29 6.18
CA ARG A 109 2.91 3.44 5.81
C ARG A 109 3.52 2.13 5.35
N LEU A 110 3.22 1.03 6.05
CA LEU A 110 3.71 -0.31 5.69
C LEU A 110 3.10 -0.78 4.37
N GLU A 111 1.78 -0.64 4.21
CA GLU A 111 1.07 -1.00 2.96
C GLU A 111 1.63 -0.23 1.76
N CYS A 112 1.78 1.10 1.89
CA CYS A 112 2.37 1.93 0.83
C CYS A 112 3.84 1.57 0.57
N GLY A 113 4.61 1.26 1.61
CA GLY A 113 6.01 0.86 1.49
C GLY A 113 6.19 -0.45 0.73
N LEU A 114 5.34 -1.44 1.00
CA LEU A 114 5.32 -2.71 0.29
C LEU A 114 4.93 -2.53 -1.19
N LEU A 115 3.92 -1.71 -1.49
CA LEU A 115 3.53 -1.42 -2.88
C LEU A 115 4.67 -0.75 -3.68
N LYS A 116 5.50 0.08 -3.04
CA LYS A 116 6.69 0.66 -3.67
C LYS A 116 7.81 -0.35 -3.92
N ALA A 117 7.91 -1.38 -3.07
CA ALA A 117 8.88 -2.45 -3.25
C ALA A 117 8.50 -3.40 -4.41
N VAL A 118 7.21 -3.50 -4.72
CA VAL A 118 6.67 -4.26 -5.84
C VAL A 118 6.84 -3.52 -7.18
N ALA A 119 6.83 -2.18 -7.20
CA ALA A 119 6.80 -1.34 -8.41
C ALA A 119 8.17 -1.14 -9.09
#